data_AF-A0A7S0EN55-F1
#
_entry.id   AF-A0A7S0EN55-F1
#
_cell.length_a   1.000
_cell.length_b   1.000
_cell.length_c   1.000
_cell.angle_alpha   90.00
_cell.angle_beta   90.00
_cell.angle_gamma   90.00
#
_symmetry.space_group_name_H-M   'P 1'
#
loop_
_entity.id
_entity.type
_entity.pdbx_description
1 polymer ?
#
loop_
_entity_poly.entity_id
_entity_poly.type
_entity_poly.pdbx_seq_one_letter_code
_entity_poly.pdbx_strand_id
1 'polypeptide(L)'
;VATGAEATCPADKLNLMNVLPEQGVEDMARLNYLHEPALLNNLRHRFALDHVYTYTARICIAVNPFDWLVSKPLYAEEVLRKYRGREMSELPPHVYAIAEDAFQKILDAEAPNGNNQSVLVSGESGAGKTEAVKIMMSYLAAVSKAGDTNLIAQQVLASNPLLEAFGNAKTLRNDNS
;
A
#
# COMPACT_ATOMS: atom_id res chain seq x y z
N VAL A 1 -6.92 10.63 23.41
CA VAL A 1 -6.85 11.83 24.29
C VAL A 1 -6.16 11.38 25.56
N ALA A 2 -5.08 12.05 25.97
CA ALA A 2 -4.42 11.73 27.23
C ALA A 2 -5.39 12.01 28.38
N THR A 3 -5.61 11.03 29.25
CA THR A 3 -6.66 11.05 30.28
C THR A 3 -6.26 11.86 31.52
N GLY A 4 -5.04 12.42 31.54
CA GLY A 4 -4.46 13.05 32.74
C GLY A 4 -4.13 12.06 33.86
N ALA A 5 -4.26 10.75 33.60
CA ALA A 5 -3.95 9.72 34.58
C ALA A 5 -2.43 9.57 34.72
N GLU A 6 -1.95 9.58 35.96
CA GLU A 6 -0.56 9.27 36.28
C GLU A 6 -0.36 7.76 36.39
N ALA A 7 0.76 7.26 35.88
CA ALA A 7 1.12 5.85 35.95
C ALA A 7 2.63 5.71 36.18
N THR A 8 3.03 4.74 37.00
CA THR A 8 4.43 4.42 37.28
C THR A 8 4.88 3.25 36.41
N CYS A 9 6.00 3.39 35.72
CA CYS A 9 6.62 2.30 34.98
C CYS A 9 8.16 2.32 35.09
N PRO A 10 8.82 1.17 34.91
CA PRO A 10 10.27 1.10 34.75
C PRO A 10 10.77 1.95 33.57
N ALA A 11 11.96 2.53 33.71
CA ALA A 11 12.53 3.44 32.71
C ALA A 11 12.78 2.77 31.34
N ASP A 12 13.08 1.47 31.32
CA ASP A 12 13.25 0.66 30.11
C ASP A 12 11.95 0.44 29.32
N LYS A 13 10.80 0.63 29.97
CA LYS A 13 9.48 0.54 29.32
C LYS A 13 8.97 1.89 28.80
N LEU A 14 9.72 2.98 29.02
CA LEU A 14 9.38 4.30 28.50
C LEU A 14 9.89 4.44 27.07
N ASN A 15 8.95 4.43 26.12
CA ASN A 15 9.25 4.68 24.72
C ASN A 15 9.29 6.19 24.44
N LEU A 16 10.41 6.67 23.87
CA LEU A 16 10.58 8.08 23.50
C LEU A 16 9.63 8.46 22.36
N MET A 17 9.07 9.66 22.40
CA MET A 17 8.12 10.13 21.40
C MET A 17 8.83 10.84 20.25
N ASN A 18 8.54 10.45 19.01
CA ASN A 18 8.95 11.23 17.84
C ASN A 18 8.10 12.48 17.69
N VAL A 19 8.71 13.58 17.26
CA VAL A 19 7.99 14.77 16.77
C VAL A 19 7.60 14.50 15.32
N LEU A 20 6.29 14.50 15.03
CA LEU A 20 5.78 14.25 13.68
C LEU A 20 5.56 15.58 12.94
N PRO A 21 5.87 15.64 11.62
CA PRO A 21 5.43 16.73 10.75
C PRO A 21 3.90 16.80 10.65
N GLU A 22 3.37 17.92 10.15
CA GLU A 22 1.92 18.13 9.99
C GLU A 22 1.25 17.00 9.18
N GLN A 23 1.88 16.51 8.11
CA GLN A 23 1.38 15.44 7.25
C GLN A 23 1.81 14.02 7.71
N GLY A 24 2.48 13.92 8.87
CA GLY A 24 3.19 12.72 9.28
C GLY A 24 4.40 12.41 8.41
N VAL A 25 5.01 11.26 8.65
CA VAL A 25 6.20 10.79 7.92
C VAL A 25 5.79 9.74 6.89
N GLU A 26 6.12 9.98 5.64
CA GLU A 26 5.80 9.10 4.51
C GLU A 26 6.56 7.78 4.55
N ASP A 27 7.84 7.79 4.95
CA ASP A 27 8.65 6.60 5.20
C ASP A 27 9.07 6.52 6.67
N MET A 28 8.46 5.59 7.40
CA MET A 28 8.70 5.41 8.83
C MET A 28 10.11 4.91 9.17
N ALA A 29 10.88 4.42 8.20
CA ALA A 29 12.30 4.12 8.40
C ALA A 29 13.13 5.39 8.70
N ARG A 30 12.57 6.58 8.47
CA ARG A 30 13.19 7.88 8.75
C ARG A 30 12.87 8.42 10.15
N LEU A 31 12.11 7.69 10.97
CA LEU A 31 11.83 8.09 12.36
C LEU A 31 13.09 7.98 13.21
N ASN A 32 13.30 8.92 14.13
CA ASN A 32 14.45 8.91 15.04
C ASN A 32 14.37 7.75 16.04
N TYR A 33 13.17 7.49 16.56
CA TYR A 33 12.90 6.39 17.47
C TYR A 33 12.00 5.37 16.79
N LEU A 34 12.54 4.19 16.47
CA LEU A 34 11.84 3.14 15.77
C LEU A 34 11.36 2.05 16.74
N HIS A 35 10.12 2.21 17.21
CA HIS A 35 9.43 1.24 18.08
C HIS A 35 7.94 1.16 17.70
N GLU A 36 7.25 0.12 18.16
CA GLU A 36 5.86 -0.16 17.80
C GLU A 36 4.90 1.03 18.08
N PRO A 37 4.95 1.70 19.26
CA PRO A 37 4.12 2.87 19.51
C PRO A 37 4.37 4.04 18.53
N ALA A 38 5.62 4.26 18.12
CA ALA A 38 5.96 5.32 17.18
C ALA A 38 5.37 5.06 15.79
N LEU A 39 5.50 3.81 15.30
CA LEU A 39 4.91 3.39 14.03
C LEU A 39 3.39 3.54 14.06
N LEU A 40 2.76 3.04 15.12
CA LEU A 40 1.31 3.15 15.30
C LEU A 40 0.84 4.61 15.35
N ASN A 41 1.57 5.48 16.07
CA ASN A 41 1.24 6.89 16.17
C ASN A 41 1.31 7.60 14.80
N ASN A 42 2.34 7.32 14.00
CA ASN A 42 2.47 7.89 12.67
C ASN A 42 1.38 7.38 11.71
N LEU A 43 1.12 6.06 11.71
CA LEU A 43 0.04 5.48 10.90
C LEU A 43 -1.32 6.07 11.26
N ARG A 44 -1.62 6.19 12.56
CA ARG A 44 -2.86 6.81 13.05
C ARG A 44 -2.97 8.27 12.62
N HIS A 45 -1.89 9.05 12.76
CA HIS A 45 -1.85 10.46 12.37
C HIS A 45 -2.10 10.65 10.87
N ARG A 46 -1.41 9.87 10.04
CA ARG A 46 -1.56 9.88 8.58
C ARG A 46 -2.96 9.44 8.14
N PHE A 47 -3.48 8.37 8.72
CA PHE A 47 -4.81 7.87 8.40
C PHE A 47 -5.91 8.89 8.77
N ALA A 48 -5.76 9.63 9.87
CA ALA A 48 -6.68 10.71 10.23
C ALA A 48 -6.67 11.90 9.23
N LEU A 49 -5.67 11.98 8.36
CA LEU A 49 -5.53 12.96 7.28
C LEU A 49 -5.82 12.34 5.90
N ASP A 50 -6.52 11.20 5.85
CA ASP A 50 -6.86 10.45 4.64
C ASP A 50 -5.66 9.87 3.86
N HIS A 51 -4.49 9.76 4.50
CA HIS A 51 -3.33 9.08 3.90
C HIS A 51 -3.33 7.59 4.24
N VAL A 52 -3.90 6.77 3.35
CA VAL A 52 -4.06 5.31 3.54
C VAL A 52 -2.78 4.50 3.33
N TYR A 53 -1.80 5.06 2.62
CA TYR A 53 -0.52 4.40 2.33
C TYR A 53 0.62 5.07 3.10
N THR A 54 1.52 4.26 3.65
CA THR A 54 2.74 4.71 4.33
C THR A 54 3.86 3.70 4.09
N TYR A 55 5.07 4.17 3.80
CA TYR A 55 6.22 3.30 3.63
C TYR A 55 6.91 2.97 4.96
N THR A 56 7.54 1.80 4.96
CA THR A 56 8.63 1.46 5.88
C THR A 56 9.74 0.83 5.04
N ALA A 57 10.70 1.67 4.65
CA ALA A 57 11.67 1.38 3.60
C ALA A 57 10.99 0.86 2.32
N ARG A 58 11.21 -0.40 1.94
CA ARG A 58 10.64 -1.01 0.72
C ARG A 58 9.24 -1.62 0.90
N ILE A 59 8.68 -1.57 2.09
CA ILE A 59 7.34 -2.12 2.37
C ILE A 59 6.31 -0.99 2.29
N CYS A 60 5.22 -1.22 1.58
CA CYS A 60 4.05 -0.35 1.56
C CYS A 60 2.99 -0.87 2.54
N ILE A 61 2.75 -0.11 3.60
CA ILE A 61 1.67 -0.37 4.55
C ILE A 61 0.42 0.34 4.02
N ALA A 62 -0.64 -0.44 3.80
CA ALA A 62 -1.95 0.04 3.42
C ALA A 62 -2.91 -0.14 4.61
N VAL A 63 -3.54 0.95 5.06
CA VAL A 63 -4.59 0.93 6.08
C VAL A 63 -5.93 1.03 5.38
N ASN A 64 -6.79 0.01 5.53
CA ASN A 64 -8.09 -0.05 4.86
C ASN A 64 -8.99 1.12 5.31
N PRO A 65 -9.41 2.03 4.41
CA PRO A 65 -10.31 3.13 4.77
C PRO A 65 -11.75 2.68 5.04
N PHE A 66 -12.13 1.45 4.67
CA PHE A 66 -13.51 0.92 4.69
C PHE A 66 -14.53 1.74 3.88
N ASP A 67 -14.09 2.76 3.15
CA ASP A 67 -14.89 3.58 2.27
C ASP A 67 -14.05 3.98 1.04
N TRP A 68 -14.70 4.04 -0.12
CA TRP A 68 -14.12 4.56 -1.35
C TRP A 68 -14.09 6.09 -1.38
N LEU A 69 -14.88 6.74 -0.51
CA LEU A 69 -14.91 8.18 -0.30
C LEU A 69 -13.71 8.66 0.52
N VAL A 70 -12.50 8.43 0.02
CA VAL A 70 -11.33 9.16 0.49
C VAL A 70 -11.38 10.56 -0.13
N SER A 71 -10.95 11.61 0.60
CA SER A 71 -11.04 13.01 0.14
C SER A 71 -10.36 13.32 -1.19
N LYS A 72 -9.55 12.40 -1.74
CA LYS A 72 -8.84 12.52 -3.02
C LYS A 72 -9.11 11.31 -3.91
N PRO A 73 -9.17 11.49 -5.24
CA PRO A 73 -9.33 10.39 -6.18
C PRO A 73 -8.03 9.56 -6.29
N LEU A 74 -7.80 8.66 -5.32
CA LEU A 74 -6.56 7.89 -5.16
C LEU A 74 -6.22 7.00 -6.36
N TYR A 75 -7.23 6.41 -6.99
CA TYR A 75 -7.05 5.41 -8.05
C TYR A 75 -7.47 5.92 -9.44
N ALA A 76 -7.55 7.24 -9.61
CA ALA A 76 -7.86 7.81 -10.91
C ALA A 76 -6.70 7.60 -11.91
N GLU A 77 -7.04 7.53 -13.19
CA GLU A 77 -6.09 7.31 -14.29
C GLU A 77 -4.98 8.39 -14.31
N GLU A 78 -5.28 9.62 -13.90
CA GLU A 78 -4.28 10.69 -13.79
C GLU A 78 -3.23 10.40 -12.71
N VAL A 79 -3.63 9.75 -11.61
CA VAL A 79 -2.70 9.34 -10.55
C VAL A 79 -1.81 8.23 -11.06
N LEU A 80 -2.39 7.21 -11.69
CA LEU A 80 -1.66 6.11 -12.33
C LEU A 80 -0.56 6.63 -13.26
N ARG A 81 -0.89 7.57 -14.14
CA ARG A 81 0.08 8.15 -15.10
C ARG A 81 1.23 8.90 -14.43
N LYS A 82 1.02 9.48 -13.25
CA LYS A 82 2.08 10.19 -12.51
C LYS A 82 3.15 9.24 -11.99
N TYR A 83 2.79 8.01 -11.62
CA TYR A 83 3.72 7.02 -11.08
C TYR A 83 4.54 6.31 -12.15
N ARG A 84 4.14 6.38 -13.42
CA ARG A 84 4.87 5.73 -14.52
C ARG A 84 6.29 6.29 -14.66
N GLY A 85 7.29 5.41 -14.68
CA GLY A 85 8.71 5.73 -14.83
C GLY A 85 9.33 6.45 -13.63
N ARG A 86 8.65 6.48 -12.47
CA ARG A 86 9.15 7.14 -11.26
C ARG A 86 9.76 6.13 -10.31
N GLU A 87 10.83 6.54 -9.64
CA GLU A 87 11.35 5.76 -8.52
C GLU A 87 10.37 5.78 -7.33
N MET A 88 10.39 4.72 -6.52
CA MET A 88 9.49 4.53 -5.38
C MET A 88 9.49 5.70 -4.39
N SER A 89 10.63 6.40 -4.25
CA SER A 89 10.80 7.50 -3.29
C SER A 89 10.53 8.91 -3.84
N GLU A 90 10.29 9.04 -5.16
CA GLU A 90 10.03 10.34 -5.80
C GLU A 90 8.64 10.89 -5.50
N LEU A 91 7.66 10.01 -5.28
CA LEU A 91 6.26 10.34 -5.09
C LEU A 91 5.76 9.87 -3.72
N PRO A 92 4.63 10.43 -3.23
CA PRO A 92 4.04 9.99 -1.98
C PRO A 92 3.75 8.48 -1.96
N PRO A 93 3.67 7.87 -0.77
CA PRO A 93 3.43 6.44 -0.67
C PRO A 93 2.17 6.00 -1.40
N HIS A 94 2.34 5.02 -2.28
CA HIS A 94 1.23 4.45 -3.04
C HIS A 94 1.56 3.03 -3.51
N VAL A 95 0.51 2.24 -3.75
CA VAL A 95 0.63 0.87 -4.29
C VAL A 95 1.16 0.86 -5.73
N TYR A 96 0.91 1.92 -6.49
CA TYR A 96 1.43 2.10 -7.85
C TYR A 96 2.95 2.19 -7.89
N ALA A 97 3.60 2.78 -6.88
CA ALA A 97 5.06 2.83 -6.86
C ALA A 97 5.68 1.43 -6.66
N ILE A 98 5.01 0.53 -5.92
CA ILE A 98 5.42 -0.88 -5.78
C ILE A 98 5.28 -1.62 -7.11
N ALA A 99 4.15 -1.40 -7.80
CA ALA A 99 3.90 -2.01 -9.11
C ALA A 99 4.89 -1.48 -10.17
N GLU A 100 5.20 -0.18 -10.15
CA GLU A 100 6.18 0.43 -11.05
C GLU A 100 7.60 -0.07 -10.77
N ASP A 101 8.04 -0.09 -9.51
CA ASP A 101 9.36 -0.61 -9.14
C ASP A 101 9.54 -2.07 -9.57
N ALA A 102 8.51 -2.90 -9.40
CA ALA A 102 8.50 -4.25 -9.94
C ALA A 102 8.56 -4.26 -11.47
N PHE A 103 7.75 -3.44 -12.15
CA PHE A 103 7.72 -3.38 -13.61
C PHE A 103 9.07 -2.94 -14.20
N GLN A 104 9.70 -1.90 -13.66
CA GLN A 104 11.01 -1.41 -14.09
C GLN A 104 12.08 -2.49 -13.92
N LYS A 105 12.06 -3.21 -12.80
CA LYS A 105 12.98 -4.33 -12.58
C LYS A 105 12.79 -5.43 -13.62
N ILE A 106 11.55 -5.79 -13.98
CA ILE A 106 11.30 -6.77 -15.05
C ILE A 106 11.92 -6.32 -16.39
N LEU A 107 11.86 -5.03 -16.70
CA LEU A 107 12.40 -4.47 -17.94
C LEU A 107 13.92 -4.30 -17.95
N ASP A 108 14.59 -4.46 -16.80
CA ASP A 108 16.04 -4.35 -16.69
C ASP A 108 16.73 -5.50 -17.43
N ALA A 109 17.09 -5.24 -18.68
CA ALA A 109 17.70 -6.19 -19.61
C ALA A 109 19.14 -6.58 -19.23
N GLU A 110 19.78 -5.81 -18.36
CA GLU A 110 21.15 -6.09 -17.86
C GLU A 110 21.15 -7.10 -16.71
N ALA A 111 19.97 -7.55 -16.24
CA ALA A 111 19.85 -8.54 -15.19
C ALA A 111 20.32 -9.94 -15.67
N PRO A 112 21.35 -10.56 -15.06
CA PRO A 112 22.05 -11.73 -15.59
C PRO A 112 21.20 -12.99 -15.88
N ASN A 113 19.97 -13.10 -15.37
CA ASN A 113 19.13 -14.31 -15.45
C ASN A 113 17.66 -14.04 -15.86
N GLY A 114 17.37 -12.84 -16.38
CA GLY A 114 16.00 -12.34 -16.42
C GLY A 114 15.49 -11.98 -15.01
N ASN A 115 14.71 -10.92 -14.90
CA ASN A 115 14.42 -10.31 -13.61
C ASN A 115 12.96 -10.53 -13.18
N ASN A 116 12.57 -11.80 -12.98
CA ASN A 116 11.24 -12.14 -12.48
C ASN A 116 11.00 -11.48 -11.11
N GLN A 117 9.88 -10.77 -10.96
CA GLN A 117 9.51 -10.11 -9.70
C GLN A 117 8.35 -10.81 -9.00
N SER A 118 8.31 -10.68 -7.69
CA SER A 118 7.19 -11.10 -6.86
C SER A 118 6.80 -9.97 -5.91
N VAL A 119 5.49 -9.77 -5.74
CA VAL A 119 4.92 -8.83 -4.77
C VAL A 119 4.08 -9.63 -3.79
N LEU A 120 4.50 -9.64 -2.52
CA LEU A 120 3.78 -10.32 -1.45
C LEU A 120 2.80 -9.34 -0.78
N VAL A 121 1.50 -9.62 -0.90
CA VAL A 121 0.44 -8.88 -0.21
C VAL A 121 -0.03 -9.70 1.00
N SER A 122 0.27 -9.23 2.20
CA SER A 122 -0.08 -9.89 3.45
C SER A 122 -0.99 -9.01 4.33
N GLY A 123 -1.69 -9.64 5.26
CA GLY A 123 -2.64 -8.97 6.16
C GLY A 123 -3.76 -9.90 6.62
N GLU A 124 -4.44 -9.51 7.70
CA GLU A 124 -5.57 -10.26 8.24
C GLU A 124 -6.77 -10.31 7.26
N SER A 125 -7.77 -11.14 7.56
CA SER A 125 -9.03 -11.13 6.80
C SER A 125 -9.70 -9.76 6.93
N GLY A 126 -10.17 -9.20 5.80
CA GLY A 126 -10.74 -7.85 5.74
C GLY A 126 -9.73 -6.70 5.60
N ALA A 127 -8.43 -6.98 5.58
CA ALA A 127 -7.40 -5.94 5.46
C ALA A 127 -7.32 -5.24 4.08
N GLY A 128 -8.06 -5.71 3.07
CA GLY A 128 -8.04 -5.13 1.71
C GLY A 128 -7.01 -5.74 0.75
N LYS A 129 -6.49 -6.94 1.03
CA LYS A 129 -5.50 -7.63 0.19
C LYS A 129 -5.95 -7.78 -1.27
N THR A 130 -7.16 -8.29 -1.48
CA THR A 130 -7.74 -8.53 -2.81
C THR A 130 -7.86 -7.23 -3.61
N GLU A 131 -8.32 -6.16 -2.97
CA GLU A 131 -8.43 -4.84 -3.62
C GLU A 131 -7.05 -4.27 -3.97
N ALA A 132 -6.07 -4.36 -3.07
CA ALA A 132 -4.71 -3.93 -3.36
C ALA A 132 -4.13 -4.68 -4.59
N VAL A 133 -4.37 -5.99 -4.69
CA VAL A 133 -3.95 -6.79 -5.85
C VAL A 133 -4.66 -6.33 -7.14
N LYS A 134 -5.99 -6.12 -7.11
CA LYS A 134 -6.75 -5.61 -8.27
C LYS A 134 -6.20 -4.26 -8.76
N ILE A 135 -5.91 -3.35 -7.84
CA ILE A 135 -5.37 -2.02 -8.14
C ILE A 135 -3.98 -2.13 -8.77
N MET A 136 -3.09 -2.96 -8.23
CA MET A 136 -1.77 -3.22 -8.83
C MET A 136 -1.86 -3.86 -10.22
N MET A 137 -2.74 -4.85 -10.39
CA MET A 137 -2.93 -5.52 -11.68
C MET A 137 -3.48 -4.55 -12.73
N SER A 138 -4.39 -3.65 -12.33
CA SER A 138 -4.90 -2.59 -13.20
C SER A 138 -3.79 -1.61 -13.62
N TYR A 139 -2.88 -1.28 -12.70
CA TYR A 139 -1.68 -0.49 -13.00
C TYR A 139 -0.79 -1.18 -14.03
N LEU A 140 -0.40 -2.43 -13.78
CA LEU A 140 0.46 -3.22 -14.67
C LEU A 140 -0.17 -3.38 -16.07
N ALA A 141 -1.48 -3.62 -16.12
CA ALA A 141 -2.25 -3.69 -17.36
C ALA A 141 -2.24 -2.37 -18.13
N ALA A 142 -2.19 -1.22 -17.45
CA ALA A 142 -2.15 0.09 -18.10
C ALA A 142 -0.75 0.45 -18.60
N VAL A 143 0.31 0.18 -17.82
CA VAL A 143 1.68 0.53 -18.20
C VAL A 143 2.29 -0.41 -19.25
N SER A 144 1.82 -1.66 -19.31
CA SER A 144 2.26 -2.66 -20.30
C SER A 144 1.62 -2.50 -21.69
N LYS A 145 0.79 -1.45 -21.92
CA LYS A 145 0.08 -1.18 -23.19
C LYS A 145 1.01 -0.76 -24.35
N ALA A 146 1.83 -1.69 -24.82
CA ALA A 146 2.45 -1.68 -26.13
C ALA A 146 1.78 -2.76 -27.00
N GLY A 147 0.73 -2.41 -27.75
CA GLY A 147 0.06 -3.28 -28.75
C GLY A 147 -1.27 -3.95 -28.30
N ASP A 148 -1.76 -4.92 -29.10
CA ASP A 148 -3.02 -5.70 -28.95
C ASP A 148 -3.16 -6.48 -27.62
N THR A 149 -2.20 -6.35 -26.71
CA THR A 149 -2.14 -6.97 -25.37
C THR A 149 -3.23 -6.50 -24.41
N ASN A 150 -3.98 -5.46 -24.78
CA ASN A 150 -5.08 -4.91 -23.98
C ASN A 150 -6.21 -5.93 -23.74
N LEU A 151 -6.45 -6.85 -24.69
CA LEU A 151 -7.50 -7.87 -24.55
C LEU A 151 -7.16 -8.91 -23.47
N ILE A 152 -5.91 -9.36 -23.41
CA ILE A 152 -5.45 -10.38 -22.45
C ILE A 152 -5.47 -9.81 -21.04
N ALA A 153 -4.94 -8.60 -20.84
CA ALA A 153 -4.93 -7.96 -19.53
C ALA A 153 -6.36 -7.71 -19.02
N GLN A 154 -7.29 -7.31 -19.90
CA GLN A 154 -8.71 -7.19 -19.57
C GLN A 154 -9.35 -8.53 -19.21
N GLN A 155 -9.04 -9.61 -19.94
CA GLN A 155 -9.54 -10.95 -19.63
C GLN A 155 -9.04 -11.46 -18.27
N VAL A 156 -7.77 -11.22 -17.94
CA VAL A 156 -7.21 -11.56 -16.62
C VAL A 156 -7.95 -10.81 -15.52
N LEU A 157 -8.15 -9.49 -15.65
CA LEU A 157 -8.90 -8.70 -14.68
C LEU A 157 -10.38 -9.13 -14.58
N ALA A 158 -11.00 -9.49 -15.72
CA ALA A 158 -12.38 -9.96 -15.80
C ALA A 158 -12.59 -11.36 -15.22
N SER A 159 -11.51 -12.12 -14.97
CA SER A 159 -11.59 -13.42 -14.29
C SER A 159 -11.80 -13.29 -12.77
N ASN A 160 -11.43 -12.15 -12.17
CA ASN A 160 -11.52 -11.96 -10.71
C ASN A 160 -12.97 -12.11 -10.19
N PRO A 161 -14.00 -11.48 -10.77
CA PRO A 161 -15.38 -11.69 -10.35
C PRO A 161 -15.82 -13.16 -10.38
N LEU A 162 -15.35 -13.94 -11.36
CA LEU A 162 -15.64 -15.37 -11.44
C LEU A 162 -14.96 -16.13 -10.30
N LEU A 163 -13.67 -15.90 -10.08
CA LEU A 163 -12.93 -16.55 -8.99
C LEU A 163 -13.48 -16.17 -7.62
N GLU A 164 -13.89 -14.92 -7.43
CA GLU A 164 -14.53 -14.46 -6.18
C GLU A 164 -15.90 -15.11 -5.99
N ALA A 165 -16.72 -15.23 -7.03
CA ALA A 165 -18.05 -15.84 -6.92
C ALA A 165 -18.02 -17.32 -6.49
N PHE A 166 -16.95 -18.05 -6.85
CA PHE A 166 -16.80 -19.47 -6.51
C PHE A 166 -15.87 -19.72 -5.31
N GLY A 167 -14.90 -18.84 -5.09
CA GLY A 167 -13.83 -19.02 -4.12
C GLY A 167 -14.01 -18.24 -2.82
N ASN A 168 -14.82 -17.18 -2.83
CA ASN A 168 -15.02 -16.35 -1.66
C ASN A 168 -16.35 -16.64 -0.96
N ALA A 169 -16.39 -16.37 0.34
CA ALA A 169 -17.59 -16.47 1.14
C ALA A 169 -17.66 -15.36 2.19
N LYS A 170 -18.88 -15.08 2.66
CA LYS A 170 -19.08 -14.18 3.79
C LYS A 170 -18.57 -14.81 5.09
N THR A 171 -17.79 -14.05 5.83
CA THR A 171 -17.30 -14.40 7.18
C THR A 171 -17.72 -13.35 8.19
N LEU A 172 -17.45 -13.57 9.48
CA LEU A 172 -17.74 -12.61 10.54
C LEU A 172 -16.97 -11.28 10.40
N ARG A 173 -15.82 -11.28 9.71
CA ARG A 173 -14.92 -10.12 9.62
C ARG A 173 -14.85 -9.49 8.23
N ASN A 174 -15.32 -10.20 7.20
CA ASN A 174 -15.23 -9.79 5.81
C ASN A 174 -16.39 -10.41 5.01
N ASP A 175 -17.15 -9.58 4.31
CA ASP A 175 -18.29 -10.01 3.49
C ASP A 175 -17.86 -10.75 2.20
N ASN A 176 -16.59 -10.62 1.80
CA ASN A 176 -16.01 -11.25 0.62
C ASN A 176 -14.61 -11.82 0.95
N SER A 177 -14.57 -12.85 1.82
CA SER A 177 -13.33 -13.47 2.30
C SER A 177 -12.90 -14.67 1.49
#